data_AF-A0A2Y9RN99-F1
#
_entry.id   AF-A0A2Y9RN99-F1
#
_cell.length_a   1.000
_cell.length_b   1.000
_cell.length_c   1.000
_cell.angle_alpha   90.00
_cell.angle_beta   90.00
_cell.angle_gamma   90.00
#
_symmetry.space_group_name_H-M   'P 1'
#
loop_
_entity.id
_entity.type
_entity.pdbx_description
1 polymer ?
#
loop_
_entity_poly.entity_id
_entity_poly.type
_entity_poly.pdbx_seq_one_letter_code
_entity_poly.pdbx_strand_id
1 'polypeptide(L)'
;MKCLVTPKPGPSMIYMGRKDWKWKDGRLWKGGGHQLKLEKSSSGYRERGKKGDCNSEPIPRMIGRDCANKGTISVGVDATDLFDRYEEEYEDVSGSGFPQIEINKMHISQSIEAPLTATDTAILSGNLSTQNGNGGGSINFALRRVTSAKGWGELEFGAGDLQGPLFGLKLFRNLTPRCFVTTNCALQFSSRGIRPGLTTVLARNLDKNTVGYLQWRWGIQSAMNTSIVRDTKTSHFTMALQLGIPHSFALISYQHKFQDDDQTRVKGSLKAGFFGTVVEYGAERKISRHSVLGAAVSVGVPQGVSLKVKLNRASQTYFFPIHLTDQLLPSAVFYATVGPLVVYFAMHRLIIKPYLRAQKEKELEKQRESTATDILQKKQEAEAAVRLMQESVRRIIEAEESRMGLIILNAWYGKFVNDKSRKNEKVKVIDVTVPLQCLVKDSKLILTEASKSGLPGFYDPCVGEEKNLKVLYQFRGVLHQVMALDSEALRIPKQSHRIDTDG
;
A
#
# COMPACT_ATOMS: atom_id res chain seq x y z
N MET A 1 6.85 -33.58 -3.36
CA MET A 1 7.20 -33.77 -1.94
C MET A 1 6.66 -32.59 -1.14
N LYS A 2 5.64 -32.83 -0.31
CA LYS A 2 5.05 -31.83 0.61
C LYS A 2 5.85 -31.85 1.91
N CYS A 3 6.50 -30.74 2.28
CA CYS A 3 7.01 -30.55 3.64
C CYS A 3 5.97 -29.78 4.45
N LEU A 4 5.26 -30.49 5.33
CA LEU A 4 4.56 -29.89 6.47
C LEU A 4 5.59 -29.46 7.50
N VAL A 5 5.55 -28.19 7.93
CA VAL A 5 6.21 -27.72 9.15
C VAL A 5 5.11 -27.27 10.10
N THR A 6 4.92 -28.01 11.19
CA THR A 6 4.06 -27.61 12.31
C THR A 6 4.82 -26.65 13.22
N PRO A 7 4.24 -25.51 13.64
CA PRO A 7 4.87 -24.64 14.63
C PRO A 7 4.69 -25.24 16.04
N LYS A 8 5.79 -25.37 16.80
CA LYS A 8 5.74 -25.60 18.25
C LYS A 8 5.24 -24.33 18.96
N PRO A 9 4.40 -24.45 20.01
CA PRO A 9 3.96 -23.28 20.77
C PRO A 9 5.10 -22.73 21.64
N GLY A 10 5.32 -21.41 21.58
CA GLY A 10 6.24 -20.68 22.46
C GLY A 10 5.68 -20.53 23.89
N PRO A 11 6.53 -20.15 24.87
CA PRO A 11 6.12 -20.07 26.27
C PRO A 11 5.08 -18.96 26.50
N SER A 12 4.04 -19.29 27.26
CA SER A 12 2.95 -18.37 27.63
C SER A 12 3.15 -17.83 29.05
N MET A 13 3.15 -16.50 29.19
CA MET A 13 3.11 -15.78 30.48
C MET A 13 1.66 -15.65 30.95
N ILE A 14 1.43 -15.83 32.26
CA ILE A 14 0.12 -15.60 32.90
C ILE A 14 0.27 -14.38 33.80
N TYR A 15 -0.61 -13.40 33.62
CA TYR A 15 -0.67 -12.21 34.46
C TYR A 15 -1.58 -12.49 35.66
N MET A 16 -1.02 -12.50 36.87
CA MET A 16 -1.78 -12.39 38.11
C MET A 16 -1.45 -11.04 38.73
N GLY A 17 -2.49 -10.28 39.10
CA GLY A 17 -2.37 -8.88 39.49
C GLY A 17 -1.42 -8.61 40.67
N ARG A 18 -0.96 -7.34 40.72
CA ARG A 18 -0.05 -6.71 41.69
C ARG A 18 1.24 -7.47 42.02
N LYS A 19 2.25 -7.12 41.20
CA LYS A 19 3.68 -7.00 41.54
C LYS A 19 4.56 -8.25 41.65
N ASP A 20 4.18 -9.41 41.11
CA ASP A 20 5.17 -10.50 40.92
C ASP A 20 4.94 -11.29 39.62
N TRP A 21 5.99 -11.48 38.82
CA TRP A 21 6.00 -12.35 37.64
C TRP A 21 6.67 -13.68 37.99
N LYS A 22 6.02 -14.82 37.69
CA LYS A 22 6.59 -16.17 37.83
C LYS A 22 6.60 -16.90 36.49
N TRP A 23 7.68 -17.64 36.23
CA TRP A 23 7.71 -18.63 35.16
C TRP A 23 6.89 -19.87 35.58
N LYS A 24 6.27 -20.57 34.62
CA LYS A 24 5.54 -21.84 34.89
C LYS A 24 6.43 -22.90 35.56
N ASP A 25 7.75 -22.77 35.43
CA ASP A 25 8.74 -23.71 35.96
C ASP A 25 9.18 -23.37 37.41
N GLY A 26 8.43 -22.51 38.13
CA GLY A 26 8.60 -22.26 39.56
C GLY A 26 9.72 -21.29 39.96
N ARG A 27 10.46 -20.69 39.01
CA ARG A 27 11.53 -19.72 39.31
C ARG A 27 10.98 -18.30 39.52
N LEU A 28 11.36 -17.69 40.65
CA LEU A 28 10.98 -16.33 41.06
C LEU A 28 11.90 -15.28 40.41
N TRP A 29 11.32 -14.21 39.86
CA TRP A 29 12.07 -13.12 39.27
C TRP A 29 12.51 -12.13 40.38
N LYS A 30 13.83 -11.91 40.58
CA LYS A 30 14.34 -10.91 41.52
C LYS A 30 14.62 -9.59 40.78
N GLY A 31 13.71 -8.63 40.89
CA GLY A 31 13.91 -7.26 40.41
C GLY A 31 14.62 -6.39 41.45
N GLY A 32 15.76 -5.79 41.08
CA GLY A 32 16.42 -4.76 41.88
C GLY A 32 15.62 -3.46 41.84
N GLY A 33 15.16 -3.00 43.00
CA GLY A 33 14.44 -1.73 43.15
C GLY A 33 15.39 -0.58 43.50
N HIS A 34 15.16 0.59 42.93
CA HIS A 34 15.58 1.87 43.50
C HIS A 34 14.40 2.84 43.48
N GLN A 35 14.02 3.31 44.67
CA GLN A 35 13.05 4.38 44.92
C GLN A 35 13.61 5.72 44.41
N LEU A 36 12.84 6.44 43.59
CA LEU A 36 13.11 7.84 43.28
C LEU A 36 12.46 8.73 44.34
N LYS A 37 13.30 9.39 45.14
CA LYS A 37 12.93 10.48 46.05
C LYS A 37 13.12 11.79 45.28
N LEU A 38 12.06 12.56 45.11
CA LEU A 38 12.08 13.89 44.48
C LEU A 38 12.57 14.91 45.52
N GLU A 39 13.73 15.51 45.29
CA GLU A 39 14.21 16.68 46.00
C GLU A 39 14.70 17.73 44.99
N LYS A 40 14.22 18.97 45.14
CA LYS A 40 14.60 20.15 44.34
C LYS A 40 15.99 20.63 44.78
N SER A 41 16.86 21.02 43.85
CA SER A 41 17.53 22.34 43.83
C SER A 41 18.61 22.43 42.72
N SER A 42 18.95 23.69 42.42
CA SER A 42 19.76 24.32 41.39
C SER A 42 21.19 23.85 41.12
N SER A 43 21.64 24.20 39.90
CA SER A 43 23.01 24.63 39.51
C SER A 43 23.95 23.61 38.83
N GLY A 44 24.36 23.96 37.60
CA GLY A 44 25.78 24.16 37.29
C GLY A 44 26.71 22.97 37.02
N TYR A 45 27.03 22.79 35.74
CA TYR A 45 28.37 22.52 35.18
C TYR A 45 29.08 21.14 35.34
N ARG A 46 29.50 20.66 34.15
CA ARG A 46 30.82 20.06 33.82
C ARG A 46 30.98 18.54 33.97
N GLU A 47 30.59 17.80 32.94
CA GLU A 47 31.05 16.42 32.75
C GLU A 47 32.48 16.37 32.18
N ARG A 48 33.37 15.79 32.98
CA ARG A 48 34.72 15.37 32.59
C ARG A 48 34.64 13.86 32.34
N GLY A 49 34.74 13.43 31.08
CA GLY A 49 34.63 12.02 30.70
C GLY A 49 35.76 11.17 31.29
N LYS A 50 35.39 10.07 31.94
CA LYS A 50 36.28 8.92 32.19
C LYS A 50 35.82 7.76 31.32
N LYS A 51 36.75 7.27 30.48
CA LYS A 51 36.67 5.98 29.77
C LYS A 51 36.56 4.85 30.78
N GLY A 52 35.60 3.96 30.56
CA GLY A 52 35.54 2.62 31.15
C GLY A 52 35.11 1.66 30.06
N ASP A 53 35.97 0.70 29.75
CA ASP A 53 35.75 -0.36 28.78
C ASP A 53 34.55 -1.23 29.18
N CYS A 54 33.66 -1.48 28.22
CA CYS A 54 32.68 -2.55 28.27
C CYS A 54 32.81 -3.38 27.00
N ASN A 55 33.62 -4.44 27.09
CA ASN A 55 33.51 -5.61 26.25
C ASN A 55 32.11 -6.22 26.46
N SER A 56 31.19 -5.87 25.59
CA SER A 56 30.01 -6.68 25.30
C SER A 56 30.15 -7.12 23.85
N GLU A 57 30.41 -8.42 23.66
CA GLU A 57 30.35 -9.04 22.35
C GLU A 57 28.98 -8.72 21.72
N PRO A 58 28.93 -8.20 20.49
CA PRO A 58 27.66 -7.98 19.83
C PRO A 58 27.09 -9.36 19.46
N ILE A 59 26.11 -9.84 20.22
CA ILE A 59 25.22 -10.93 19.81
C ILE A 59 24.65 -10.52 18.44
N PRO A 60 25.03 -11.17 17.33
CA PRO A 60 24.51 -10.77 16.03
C PRO A 60 23.02 -11.12 16.01
N ARG A 61 22.17 -10.12 15.78
CA ARG A 61 20.76 -10.31 15.42
C ARG A 61 20.70 -11.06 14.07
N MET A 62 20.90 -12.37 14.07
CA MET A 62 20.73 -13.26 12.90
C MET A 62 19.27 -13.72 12.80
N ILE A 63 18.33 -12.77 12.72
CA ILE A 63 16.95 -13.05 12.36
C ILE A 63 16.54 -12.00 11.33
N GLY A 64 16.32 -12.44 10.08
CA GLY A 64 15.75 -11.64 9.01
C GLY A 64 16.70 -11.28 7.87
N ARG A 65 17.49 -12.22 7.36
CA ARG A 65 18.05 -12.11 6.00
C ARG A 65 17.16 -12.92 5.07
N ASP A 66 15.94 -12.42 4.86
CA ASP A 66 14.96 -13.10 4.01
C ASP A 66 15.36 -12.95 2.53
N CYS A 67 15.27 -14.05 1.77
CA CYS A 67 15.49 -14.02 0.34
C CYS A 67 14.47 -13.12 -0.34
N ALA A 68 14.94 -12.20 -1.19
CA ALA A 68 14.05 -11.34 -1.96
C ALA A 68 13.76 -11.98 -3.32
N ASN A 69 12.50 -12.34 -3.55
CA ASN A 69 12.06 -12.91 -4.82
C ASN A 69 11.42 -11.82 -5.66
N LYS A 70 11.88 -11.65 -6.89
CA LYS A 70 11.27 -10.78 -7.91
C LYS A 70 10.87 -11.64 -9.11
N GLY A 71 9.72 -11.34 -9.69
CA GLY A 71 9.21 -12.07 -10.85
C GLY A 71 8.55 -11.13 -11.85
N THR A 72 8.71 -11.41 -13.13
CA THR A 72 7.99 -10.75 -14.21
C THR A 72 7.40 -11.83 -15.10
N ILE A 73 6.08 -11.83 -15.24
CA ILE A 73 5.36 -12.72 -16.15
C ILE A 73 4.75 -11.82 -17.22
N SER A 74 5.04 -12.10 -18.47
CA SER A 74 4.48 -11.40 -19.60
C SER A 74 3.85 -12.37 -20.58
N VAL A 75 2.61 -12.08 -20.97
CA VAL A 75 1.84 -12.90 -21.91
C VAL A 75 1.34 -11.96 -23.00
N GLY A 76 1.95 -12.05 -24.17
CA GLY A 76 1.53 -11.31 -25.35
C GLY A 76 0.36 -12.01 -26.01
N VAL A 77 -0.72 -11.26 -26.17
CA VAL A 77 -1.96 -11.71 -26.78
C VAL A 77 -2.06 -11.05 -28.14
N ASP A 78 -2.35 -11.83 -29.17
CA ASP A 78 -2.66 -11.36 -30.50
C ASP A 78 -4.18 -11.32 -30.66
N ALA A 79 -4.70 -10.15 -30.96
CA ALA A 79 -6.13 -9.92 -31.19
C ALA A 79 -6.38 -9.27 -32.56
N THR A 80 -5.43 -9.43 -33.49
CA THR A 80 -5.49 -8.85 -34.84
C THR A 80 -6.75 -9.29 -35.60
N ASP A 81 -7.14 -10.56 -35.49
CA ASP A 81 -8.36 -11.13 -36.08
C ASP A 81 -9.67 -10.44 -35.65
N LEU A 82 -9.67 -9.69 -34.55
CA LEU A 82 -10.84 -8.94 -34.09
C LEU A 82 -11.05 -7.64 -34.88
N PHE A 83 -10.01 -7.12 -35.53
CA PHE A 83 -10.01 -5.81 -36.19
C PHE A 83 -9.64 -5.89 -37.67
N ASP A 84 -8.68 -6.75 -38.03
CA ASP A 84 -8.31 -7.09 -39.40
C ASP A 84 -8.83 -8.51 -39.65
N ARG A 85 -10.09 -8.62 -40.09
CA ARG A 85 -10.53 -9.87 -40.71
C ARG A 85 -9.87 -9.90 -42.08
N TYR A 86 -8.91 -10.81 -42.27
CA TYR A 86 -8.41 -11.10 -43.60
C TYR A 86 -9.61 -11.40 -44.50
N GLU A 87 -9.93 -10.50 -45.44
CA GLU A 87 -10.82 -10.77 -46.56
C GLU A 87 -10.09 -11.76 -47.47
N GLU A 88 -9.96 -13.02 -47.04
CA GLU A 88 -9.59 -14.09 -47.95
C GLU A 88 -10.83 -14.47 -48.75
N GLU A 89 -10.90 -13.93 -49.96
CA GLU A 89 -11.85 -14.25 -51.03
C GLU A 89 -11.58 -15.66 -51.63
N TYR A 90 -11.26 -16.66 -50.80
CA TYR A 90 -11.09 -18.04 -51.24
C TYR A 90 -12.01 -19.00 -50.47
N GLU A 91 -12.67 -19.84 -51.28
CA GLU A 91 -13.77 -20.74 -50.96
C GLU A 91 -13.51 -21.71 -49.78
N ASP A 92 -14.62 -22.01 -49.08
CA ASP A 92 -14.89 -23.25 -48.36
C ASP A 92 -13.93 -23.70 -47.24
N VAL A 93 -13.96 -23.00 -46.10
CA VAL A 93 -13.96 -23.70 -44.80
C VAL A 93 -14.97 -23.04 -43.87
N SER A 94 -15.98 -23.81 -43.46
CA SER A 94 -16.92 -23.46 -42.40
C SER A 94 -16.22 -23.42 -41.02
N GLY A 95 -15.32 -22.45 -40.82
CA GLY A 95 -14.67 -22.14 -39.55
C GLY A 95 -15.53 -21.17 -38.73
N SER A 96 -15.66 -21.42 -37.43
CA SER A 96 -16.53 -20.68 -36.50
C SER A 96 -16.46 -19.15 -36.67
N GLY A 97 -17.61 -18.47 -36.75
CA GLY A 97 -17.71 -17.00 -36.83
C GLY A 97 -17.25 -16.21 -35.59
N PHE A 98 -16.47 -16.82 -34.69
CA PHE A 98 -15.87 -16.16 -33.53
C PHE A 98 -14.40 -15.84 -33.80
N PRO A 99 -13.93 -14.60 -33.53
CA PRO A 99 -12.52 -14.23 -33.70
C PRO A 99 -11.64 -15.08 -32.78
N GLN A 100 -10.53 -15.59 -33.30
CA GLN A 100 -9.57 -16.37 -32.52
C GLN A 100 -8.57 -15.42 -31.86
N ILE A 101 -8.42 -15.57 -30.54
CA ILE A 101 -7.46 -14.79 -29.75
C ILE A 101 -6.31 -15.73 -29.43
N GLU A 102 -5.13 -15.44 -29.97
CA GLU A 102 -3.97 -16.31 -29.83
C GLU A 102 -2.94 -15.75 -28.85
N ILE A 103 -2.14 -16.63 -28.24
CA ILE A 103 -1.01 -16.24 -27.41
C ILE A 103 0.25 -16.31 -28.28
N ASN A 104 0.67 -15.16 -28.81
CA ASN A 104 1.84 -15.06 -29.70
C ASN A 104 3.17 -15.25 -28.94
N LYS A 105 3.26 -14.73 -27.71
CA LYS A 105 4.49 -14.81 -26.90
C LYS A 105 4.23 -14.98 -25.40
N MET A 106 5.07 -15.75 -24.74
CA MET A 106 5.11 -15.82 -23.27
C MET A 106 6.55 -15.59 -22.82
N HIS A 107 6.75 -14.67 -21.87
CA HIS A 107 8.05 -14.43 -21.28
C HIS A 107 7.96 -14.38 -19.76
N ILE A 108 8.68 -15.27 -19.09
CA ILE A 108 8.74 -15.41 -17.64
C ILE A 108 10.18 -15.13 -17.21
N SER A 109 10.37 -14.17 -16.33
CA SER A 109 11.66 -13.83 -15.73
C SER A 109 11.53 -13.89 -14.22
N GLN A 110 12.34 -14.71 -13.55
CA GLN A 110 12.34 -14.85 -12.10
C GLN A 110 13.75 -14.67 -11.56
N SER A 111 13.88 -13.91 -10.47
CA SER A 111 15.15 -13.71 -9.79
C SER A 111 15.00 -13.83 -8.28
N ILE A 112 15.93 -14.53 -7.65
CA ILE A 112 16.02 -14.72 -6.21
C ILE A 112 17.34 -14.12 -5.76
N GLU A 113 17.27 -13.15 -4.85
CA GLU A 113 18.44 -12.52 -4.23
C GLU A 113 18.61 -13.09 -2.81
N ALA A 114 19.70 -13.81 -2.56
CA ALA A 114 20.04 -14.45 -1.30
C ALA A 114 21.30 -13.80 -0.69
N PRO A 115 21.19 -13.02 0.40
CA PRO A 115 22.34 -12.42 1.07
C PRO A 115 23.10 -13.49 1.88
N LEU A 116 24.22 -13.97 1.36
CA LEU A 116 25.06 -14.99 2.00
C LEU A 116 25.82 -14.42 3.21
N THR A 117 26.47 -13.26 3.02
CA THR A 117 27.30 -12.60 4.04
C THR A 117 26.91 -11.12 4.15
N ALA A 118 27.43 -10.38 5.13
CA ALA A 118 27.19 -8.93 5.22
C ALA A 118 27.68 -8.17 3.98
N THR A 119 28.66 -8.72 3.25
CA THR A 119 29.24 -8.14 2.03
C THR A 119 28.82 -8.86 0.76
N ASP A 120 28.40 -10.12 0.86
CA ASP A 120 28.28 -11.03 -0.29
C ASP A 120 26.82 -11.43 -0.50
N THR A 121 26.34 -11.31 -1.73
CA THR A 121 24.96 -11.62 -2.14
C THR A 121 25.00 -12.49 -3.38
N ALA A 122 24.33 -13.64 -3.32
CA ALA A 122 24.11 -14.49 -4.48
C ALA A 122 22.78 -14.14 -5.14
N ILE A 123 22.74 -14.10 -6.46
CA ILE A 123 21.56 -13.81 -7.26
C ILE A 123 21.39 -14.95 -8.24
N LEU A 124 20.28 -15.66 -8.16
CA LEU A 124 19.90 -16.66 -9.14
C LEU A 124 18.75 -16.11 -9.97
N SER A 125 18.89 -16.06 -11.28
CA SER A 125 17.86 -15.60 -12.19
C SER A 125 17.63 -16.57 -13.35
N GLY A 126 16.38 -16.70 -13.76
CA GLY A 126 15.98 -17.51 -14.90
C GLY A 126 15.05 -16.70 -15.79
N ASN A 127 15.34 -16.68 -17.09
CA ASN A 127 14.48 -16.12 -18.11
C ASN A 127 14.03 -17.25 -19.03
N LEU A 128 12.75 -17.30 -19.31
CA LEU A 128 12.11 -18.20 -20.26
C LEU A 128 11.30 -17.34 -21.21
N SER A 129 11.56 -17.45 -22.51
CA SER A 129 10.80 -16.77 -23.55
C SER A 129 10.38 -17.74 -24.63
N THR A 130 9.09 -17.78 -24.93
CA THR A 130 8.53 -18.49 -26.07
C THR A 130 7.88 -17.47 -27.00
N GLN A 131 8.16 -17.58 -28.29
CA GLN A 131 7.58 -16.75 -29.32
C GLN A 131 7.32 -17.61 -30.56
N ASN A 132 6.08 -17.62 -31.05
CA ASN A 132 5.68 -18.36 -32.27
C ASN A 132 6.17 -19.81 -32.29
N GLY A 133 5.96 -20.54 -31.19
CA GLY A 133 6.35 -21.95 -31.07
C GLY A 133 7.84 -22.21 -30.82
N ASN A 134 8.73 -21.22 -30.97
CA ASN A 134 10.13 -21.35 -30.60
C ASN A 134 10.38 -20.85 -29.17
N GLY A 135 10.89 -21.73 -28.32
CA GLY A 135 11.18 -21.46 -26.92
C GLY A 135 12.68 -21.39 -26.65
N GLY A 136 13.09 -20.46 -25.79
CA GLY A 136 14.45 -20.37 -25.30
C GLY A 136 14.47 -20.04 -23.82
N GLY A 137 15.30 -20.75 -23.06
CA GLY A 137 15.56 -20.47 -21.65
C GLY A 137 17.01 -20.04 -21.43
N SER A 138 17.24 -19.19 -20.44
CA SER A 138 18.57 -18.90 -19.91
C SER A 138 18.53 -18.82 -18.39
N ILE A 139 19.51 -19.43 -17.73
CA ILE A 139 19.72 -19.34 -16.29
C ILE A 139 21.01 -18.56 -16.07
N ASN A 140 20.94 -17.52 -15.25
CA ASN A 140 22.08 -16.71 -14.86
C ASN A 140 22.25 -16.74 -13.34
N PHE A 141 23.46 -17.06 -12.91
CA PHE A 141 23.91 -17.00 -11.53
C PHE A 141 24.91 -15.85 -11.37
N ALA A 142 24.68 -14.96 -10.41
CA ALA A 142 25.57 -13.86 -10.14
C ALA A 142 26.01 -13.80 -8.67
N LEU A 143 27.29 -13.53 -8.45
CA LEU A 143 27.89 -13.33 -7.14
C LEU A 143 28.29 -11.88 -7.01
N ARG A 144 27.56 -11.15 -6.17
CA ARG A 144 27.83 -9.76 -5.86
C ARG A 144 28.59 -9.64 -4.55
N ARG A 145 29.70 -8.90 -4.57
CA ARG A 145 30.52 -8.57 -3.40
C ARG A 145 30.69 -7.07 -3.25
N VAL A 146 30.29 -6.56 -2.09
CA VAL A 146 30.54 -5.17 -1.69
C VAL A 146 32.01 -5.06 -1.26
N THR A 147 32.83 -4.43 -2.09
CA THR A 147 34.28 -4.30 -1.87
C THR A 147 34.63 -3.07 -1.04
N SER A 148 33.79 -2.03 -1.07
CA SER A 148 34.01 -0.78 -0.33
C SER A 148 32.68 -0.07 -0.08
N ALA A 149 32.64 0.88 0.86
CA ALA A 149 31.51 1.79 1.03
C ALA A 149 31.20 2.60 -0.26
N LYS A 150 32.17 2.72 -1.18
CA LYS A 150 32.03 3.44 -2.44
C LYS A 150 31.85 2.54 -3.67
N GLY A 151 31.79 1.22 -3.53
CA GLY A 151 31.73 0.33 -4.70
C GLY A 151 31.43 -1.13 -4.41
N TRP A 152 30.97 -1.82 -5.46
CA TRP A 152 30.71 -3.26 -5.43
C TRP A 152 31.05 -3.88 -6.79
N GLY A 153 31.41 -5.16 -6.78
CA GLY A 153 31.62 -5.98 -7.97
C GLY A 153 30.63 -7.12 -8.01
N GLU A 154 30.25 -7.56 -9.20
CA GLU A 154 29.34 -8.67 -9.46
C GLU A 154 29.90 -9.52 -10.59
N LEU A 155 30.05 -10.82 -10.33
CA LEU A 155 30.46 -11.81 -11.32
C LEU A 155 29.20 -12.56 -11.79
N GLU A 156 28.92 -12.53 -13.07
CA GLU A 156 27.74 -13.14 -13.70
C GLU A 156 28.16 -14.37 -14.52
N PHE A 157 27.47 -15.48 -14.34
CA PHE A 157 27.63 -16.72 -15.08
C PHE A 157 26.27 -17.13 -15.64
N GLY A 158 26.12 -17.09 -16.95
CA GLY A 158 24.90 -17.44 -17.65
C GLY A 158 25.08 -18.65 -18.54
N ALA A 159 24.05 -19.47 -18.66
CA ALA A 159 23.93 -20.49 -19.68
C ALA A 159 22.50 -20.50 -20.23
N GLY A 160 22.34 -20.56 -21.55
CA GLY A 160 21.03 -20.65 -22.20
C GLY A 160 21.08 -21.34 -23.56
N ASP A 161 19.91 -21.78 -24.04
CA ASP A 161 19.79 -22.62 -25.23
C ASP A 161 20.24 -21.92 -26.53
N LEU A 162 19.92 -20.63 -26.69
CA LEU A 162 20.29 -19.85 -27.90
C LEU A 162 21.59 -19.05 -27.73
N GLN A 163 21.99 -18.81 -26.50
CA GLN A 163 23.10 -17.96 -26.13
C GLN A 163 24.00 -18.81 -25.25
N GLY A 164 25.06 -19.38 -25.84
CA GLY A 164 26.01 -20.23 -25.11
C GLY A 164 26.62 -19.51 -23.89
N PRO A 165 27.53 -20.17 -23.15
CA PRO A 165 27.93 -19.70 -21.83
C PRO A 165 28.36 -18.23 -21.85
N LEU A 166 27.83 -17.45 -20.91
CA LEU A 166 28.07 -16.03 -20.76
C LEU A 166 28.81 -15.78 -19.45
N PHE A 167 29.92 -15.07 -19.53
CA PHE A 167 30.69 -14.64 -18.38
C PHE A 167 30.65 -13.11 -18.31
N GLY A 168 30.11 -12.56 -17.22
CA GLY A 168 29.98 -11.13 -17.00
C GLY A 168 30.76 -10.67 -15.78
N LEU A 169 31.36 -9.50 -15.86
CA LEU A 169 31.94 -8.78 -14.73
C LEU A 169 31.34 -7.38 -14.71
N LYS A 170 30.57 -7.09 -13.66
CA LYS A 170 29.93 -5.80 -13.44
C LYS A 170 30.54 -5.11 -12.24
N LEU A 171 31.05 -3.91 -12.45
CA LEU A 171 31.77 -3.11 -11.48
C LEU A 171 31.01 -1.79 -11.29
N PHE A 172 30.64 -1.49 -10.06
CA PHE A 172 30.02 -0.23 -9.67
C PHE A 172 30.96 0.54 -8.75
N ARG A 173 31.18 1.83 -9.05
CA ARG A 173 31.98 2.70 -8.19
C ARG A 173 31.47 4.13 -8.22
N ASN A 174 31.35 4.73 -7.03
CA ASN A 174 31.14 6.17 -6.88
C ASN A 174 32.48 6.89 -7.07
N LEU A 175 32.61 7.65 -8.15
CA LEU A 175 33.80 8.47 -8.43
C LEU A 175 33.80 9.75 -7.58
N THR A 176 32.66 10.42 -7.52
CA THR A 176 32.42 11.60 -6.69
C THR A 176 31.05 11.49 -6.01
N PRO A 177 30.73 12.31 -4.99
CA PRO A 177 29.41 12.28 -4.35
C PRO A 177 28.24 12.54 -5.32
N ARG A 178 28.51 13.12 -6.49
CA ARG A 178 27.52 13.42 -7.53
C ARG A 178 27.66 12.54 -8.78
N CYS A 179 28.65 11.64 -8.84
CA CYS A 179 28.93 10.87 -10.04
C CYS A 179 29.26 9.41 -9.71
N PHE A 180 28.56 8.49 -10.36
CA PHE A 180 28.85 7.07 -10.28
C PHE A 180 29.05 6.47 -11.67
N VAL A 181 29.92 5.46 -11.72
CA VAL A 181 30.20 4.69 -12.93
C VAL A 181 29.87 3.23 -12.67
N THR A 182 29.19 2.63 -13.64
CA THR A 182 28.97 1.19 -13.69
C THR A 182 29.56 0.67 -14.99
N THR A 183 30.46 -0.30 -14.92
CA THR A 183 31.07 -0.94 -16.08
C THR A 183 30.71 -2.41 -16.06
N ASN A 184 30.03 -2.91 -17.08
CA ASN A 184 29.71 -4.31 -17.25
C ASN A 184 30.43 -4.86 -18.49
N CYS A 185 31.35 -5.78 -18.27
CA CYS A 185 32.10 -6.50 -19.29
C CYS A 185 31.49 -7.90 -19.42
N ALA A 186 30.95 -8.24 -20.58
CA ALA A 186 30.35 -9.54 -20.85
C ALA A 186 31.10 -10.24 -21.99
N LEU A 187 31.38 -11.53 -21.82
CA LEU A 187 31.98 -12.41 -22.80
C LEU A 187 30.97 -13.52 -23.10
N GLN A 188 30.44 -13.52 -24.32
CA GLN A 188 29.52 -14.56 -24.77
C GLN A 188 30.27 -15.57 -25.64
N PHE A 189 30.25 -16.84 -25.24
CA PHE A 189 30.83 -17.93 -26.00
C PHE A 189 29.72 -18.57 -26.85
N SER A 190 29.72 -18.29 -28.15
CA SER A 190 28.79 -18.88 -29.11
C SER A 190 29.55 -19.82 -30.06
N SER A 191 28.85 -20.73 -30.72
CA SER A 191 29.43 -21.60 -31.77
C SER A 191 30.06 -20.81 -32.92
N ARG A 192 29.68 -19.55 -33.10
CA ARG A 192 30.24 -18.59 -34.07
C ARG A 192 31.45 -17.80 -33.55
N GLY A 193 31.98 -18.16 -32.38
CA GLY A 193 33.14 -17.49 -31.76
C GLY A 193 32.80 -16.70 -30.49
N ILE A 194 33.84 -16.08 -29.92
CA ILE A 194 33.75 -15.26 -28.70
C ILE A 194 33.26 -13.86 -29.09
N ARG A 195 32.19 -13.40 -28.44
CA ARG A 195 31.65 -12.05 -28.62
C ARG A 195 31.86 -11.23 -27.35
N PRO A 196 32.90 -10.38 -27.30
CA PRO A 196 33.07 -9.46 -26.19
C PRO A 196 32.05 -8.32 -26.28
N GLY A 197 31.57 -7.88 -25.13
CA GLY A 197 30.69 -6.74 -24.95
C GLY A 197 31.12 -5.92 -23.75
N LEU A 198 31.21 -4.61 -23.90
CA LEU A 198 31.51 -3.68 -22.81
C LEU A 198 30.39 -2.65 -22.75
N THR A 199 29.77 -2.50 -21.59
CA THR A 199 28.76 -1.47 -21.35
C THR A 199 29.17 -0.61 -20.17
N THR A 200 29.42 0.66 -20.42
CA THR A 200 29.82 1.65 -19.40
C THR A 200 28.71 2.66 -19.24
N VAL A 201 28.20 2.80 -18.02
CA VAL A 201 27.18 3.77 -17.62
C VAL A 201 27.81 4.78 -16.69
N LEU A 202 27.95 6.02 -17.15
CA LEU A 202 28.30 7.17 -16.35
C LEU A 202 27.01 7.90 -15.97
N ALA A 203 26.75 8.07 -14.68
CA ALA A 203 25.61 8.82 -14.19
C ALA A 203 26.07 9.98 -13.31
N ARG A 204 25.48 11.16 -13.52
CA ARG A 204 25.82 12.37 -12.81
C ARG A 204 24.56 13.10 -12.33
N ASN A 205 24.50 13.39 -11.04
CA ASN A 205 23.51 14.27 -10.45
C ASN A 205 23.84 15.70 -10.87
N LEU A 206 23.06 16.24 -11.81
CA LEU A 206 23.20 17.61 -12.33
C LEU A 206 22.55 18.62 -11.36
N ASP A 207 21.44 18.22 -10.75
CA ASP A 207 20.70 18.98 -9.75
C ASP A 207 20.10 18.02 -8.68
N LYS A 208 19.50 18.54 -7.62
CA LYS A 208 18.83 17.73 -6.57
C LYS A 208 17.79 16.77 -7.13
N ASN A 209 17.11 17.20 -8.19
CA ASN A 209 16.00 16.49 -8.83
C ASN A 209 16.33 16.01 -10.25
N THR A 210 17.56 16.22 -10.74
CA THR A 210 17.93 15.93 -12.13
C THR A 210 19.20 15.09 -12.20
N VAL A 211 19.11 13.96 -12.89
CA VAL A 211 20.22 13.04 -13.11
C VAL A 211 20.42 12.84 -14.61
N GLY A 212 21.65 13.05 -15.07
CA GLY A 212 22.07 12.71 -16.42
C GLY A 212 22.71 11.32 -16.44
N TYR A 213 22.40 10.53 -17.46
CA TYR A 213 23.01 9.24 -17.75
C TYR A 213 23.65 9.26 -19.13
N LEU A 214 24.85 8.70 -19.21
CA LEU A 214 25.58 8.45 -20.44
C LEU A 214 25.93 6.96 -20.44
N GLN A 215 25.29 6.18 -21.31
CA GLN A 215 25.53 4.76 -21.47
C GLN A 215 26.24 4.53 -22.80
N TRP A 216 27.41 3.93 -22.75
CA TRP A 216 28.15 3.52 -23.93
C TRP A 216 28.21 1.99 -23.98
N ARG A 217 27.72 1.41 -25.07
CA ARG A 217 27.74 -0.02 -25.35
C ARG A 217 28.68 -0.27 -26.53
N TRP A 218 29.61 -1.20 -26.35
CA TRP A 218 30.60 -1.63 -27.33
C TRP A 218 30.57 -3.16 -27.43
N GLY A 219 30.93 -3.70 -28.60
CA GLY A 219 30.98 -5.15 -28.83
C GLY A 219 29.64 -5.72 -29.32
N ILE A 220 28.98 -6.56 -28.51
CA ILE A 220 27.73 -7.29 -28.85
C ILE A 220 26.64 -6.36 -29.43
N GLN A 221 26.50 -5.17 -28.87
CA GLN A 221 25.69 -4.08 -29.42
C GLN A 221 26.47 -2.78 -29.30
N SER A 222 26.58 -2.04 -30.40
CA SER A 222 27.27 -0.74 -30.43
C SER A 222 26.25 0.40 -30.41
N ALA A 223 26.11 1.04 -29.25
CA ALA A 223 25.16 2.14 -29.06
C ALA A 223 25.61 3.10 -27.96
N MET A 224 25.35 4.39 -28.17
CA MET A 224 25.53 5.45 -27.19
C MET A 224 24.15 6.01 -26.82
N ASN A 225 23.77 5.93 -25.55
CA ASN A 225 22.51 6.46 -25.04
C ASN A 225 22.80 7.60 -24.05
N THR A 226 22.30 8.78 -24.38
CA THR A 226 22.36 9.98 -23.54
C THR A 226 20.96 10.24 -23.00
N SER A 227 20.77 10.25 -21.69
CA SER A 227 19.44 10.52 -21.12
C SER A 227 19.49 11.46 -19.92
N ILE A 228 18.45 12.26 -19.78
CA ILE A 228 18.26 13.20 -18.69
C ILE A 228 16.92 12.84 -18.04
N VAL A 229 16.97 12.53 -16.76
CA VAL A 229 15.80 12.20 -15.95
C VAL A 229 15.65 13.28 -14.89
N ARG A 230 14.50 13.93 -14.87
CA ARG A 230 14.11 14.91 -13.85
C ARG A 230 12.93 14.36 -13.06
N ASP A 231 13.16 14.02 -11.80
CA ASP A 231 12.14 13.51 -10.89
C ASP A 231 11.77 14.58 -9.85
N THR A 232 10.51 14.96 -9.83
CA THR A 232 9.94 15.88 -8.85
C THR A 232 8.80 15.20 -8.10
N LYS A 233 8.28 15.86 -7.05
CA LYS A 233 7.15 15.33 -6.28
C LYS A 233 5.89 15.14 -7.14
N THR A 234 5.69 15.99 -8.15
CA THR A 234 4.47 16.05 -8.98
C THR A 234 4.68 15.51 -10.39
N SER A 235 5.89 15.52 -10.93
CA SER A 235 6.15 15.03 -12.29
C SER A 235 7.48 14.29 -12.41
N HIS A 236 7.52 13.28 -13.27
CA HIS A 236 8.74 12.75 -13.85
C HIS A 236 8.84 13.15 -15.31
N PHE A 237 10.01 13.63 -15.70
CA PHE A 237 10.32 13.91 -17.07
C PHE A 237 11.59 13.14 -17.45
N THR A 238 11.55 12.48 -18.60
CA THR A 238 12.68 11.71 -19.13
C THR A 238 12.87 12.06 -20.60
N MET A 239 14.07 12.51 -20.95
CA MET A 239 14.50 12.70 -22.32
C MET A 239 15.68 11.76 -22.58
N ALA A 240 15.65 10.98 -23.66
CA ALA A 240 16.73 10.08 -24.03
C ALA A 240 17.01 10.14 -25.53
N LEU A 241 18.28 10.15 -25.91
CA LEU A 241 18.75 10.07 -27.29
C LEU A 241 19.73 8.90 -27.37
N GLN A 242 19.33 7.87 -28.09
CA GLN A 242 20.15 6.71 -28.39
C GLN A 242 20.62 6.79 -29.84
N LEU A 243 21.94 6.79 -30.02
CA LEU A 243 22.63 6.69 -31.30
C LEU A 243 23.32 5.33 -31.36
N GLY A 244 22.81 4.43 -32.20
CA GLY A 244 23.33 3.06 -32.27
C GLY A 244 22.99 2.38 -33.58
N ILE A 245 23.79 1.38 -33.92
CA ILE A 245 23.60 0.54 -35.10
C ILE A 245 23.06 -0.80 -34.60
N PRO A 246 21.83 -1.23 -34.98
CA PRO A 246 20.96 -0.68 -36.02
C PRO A 246 19.89 0.34 -35.53
N HIS A 247 19.72 0.55 -34.22
CA HIS A 247 18.62 1.37 -33.71
C HIS A 247 19.08 2.69 -33.09
N SER A 248 18.73 3.78 -33.78
CA SER A 248 18.82 5.16 -33.26
C SER A 248 17.42 5.74 -33.01
N PHE A 249 17.19 6.32 -31.83
CA PHE A 249 15.92 6.93 -31.46
C PHE A 249 16.07 8.08 -30.45
N ALA A 250 15.14 9.02 -30.53
CA ALA A 250 14.86 10.02 -29.50
C ALA A 250 13.57 9.61 -28.75
N LEU A 251 13.59 9.73 -27.43
CA LEU A 251 12.47 9.45 -26.53
C LEU A 251 12.22 10.66 -25.65
N ILE A 252 10.98 11.13 -25.61
CA ILE A 252 10.50 12.13 -24.66
C ILE A 252 9.36 11.48 -23.88
N SER A 253 9.46 11.44 -22.55
CA SER A 253 8.43 10.88 -21.67
C SER A 253 8.13 11.83 -20.54
N TYR A 254 6.85 12.09 -20.33
CA TYR A 254 6.31 12.90 -19.24
C TYR A 254 5.31 12.07 -18.45
N GLN A 255 5.51 12.00 -17.14
CA GLN A 255 4.62 11.32 -16.21
C GLN A 255 4.20 12.26 -15.10
N HIS A 256 2.91 12.57 -15.03
CA HIS A 256 2.33 13.34 -13.95
C HIS A 256 1.90 12.43 -12.80
N LYS A 257 2.40 12.69 -11.58
CA LYS A 257 2.06 12.02 -10.33
C LYS A 257 1.02 12.86 -9.59
N PHE A 258 -0.19 12.35 -9.45
CA PHE A 258 -1.20 12.96 -8.58
C PHE A 258 -0.94 12.56 -7.12
N GLN A 259 -0.93 13.54 -6.20
CA GLN A 259 -0.82 13.31 -4.76
C GLN A 259 -2.19 13.01 -4.14
N ASP A 260 -2.91 12.08 -4.77
CA ASP A 260 -4.19 11.57 -4.26
C ASP A 260 -3.95 10.32 -3.40
N ASP A 261 -4.91 9.92 -2.57
CA ASP A 261 -4.78 8.73 -1.68
C ASP A 261 -4.49 7.44 -2.50
N ASP A 262 -5.01 7.40 -3.73
CA ASP A 262 -4.82 6.30 -4.69
C ASP A 262 -3.58 6.43 -5.59
N GLN A 263 -2.72 7.44 -5.40
CA GLN A 263 -1.46 7.67 -6.12
C GLN A 263 -1.56 7.45 -7.65
N THR A 264 -2.54 8.11 -8.29
CA THR A 264 -2.74 8.02 -9.75
C THR A 264 -1.57 8.67 -10.49
N ARG A 265 -1.07 8.03 -11.56
CA ARG A 265 0.02 8.54 -12.38
C ARG A 265 -0.36 8.45 -13.85
N VAL A 266 -0.37 9.58 -14.54
CA VAL A 266 -0.65 9.65 -15.99
C VAL A 266 0.68 9.75 -16.73
N LYS A 267 0.87 8.93 -17.75
CA LYS A 267 2.09 8.83 -18.56
C LYS A 267 1.77 9.20 -20.00
N GLY A 268 2.61 10.03 -20.61
CA GLY A 268 2.68 10.26 -22.04
C GLY A 268 4.13 10.13 -22.50
N SER A 269 4.36 9.44 -23.60
CA SER A 269 5.69 9.31 -24.18
C SER A 269 5.65 9.25 -25.70
N LEU A 270 6.65 9.87 -26.30
CA LEU A 270 6.88 9.92 -27.74
C LEU A 270 8.27 9.36 -28.00
N LYS A 271 8.36 8.27 -28.74
CA LYS A 271 9.61 7.65 -29.21
C LYS A 271 9.68 7.80 -30.72
N ALA A 272 10.55 8.66 -31.22
CA ALA A 272 10.80 8.84 -32.64
C ALA A 272 12.18 8.27 -32.98
N GLY A 273 12.24 7.26 -33.85
CA GLY A 273 13.51 6.67 -34.26
C GLY A 273 13.53 6.30 -35.73
N PHE A 274 14.69 5.79 -36.17
CA PHE A 274 14.88 5.36 -37.55
C PHE A 274 13.94 4.20 -37.93
N PHE A 275 13.54 3.41 -36.93
CA PHE A 275 12.58 2.30 -37.07
C PHE A 275 11.13 2.72 -36.78
N GLY A 276 10.84 4.00 -36.99
CA GLY A 276 9.50 4.55 -36.88
C GLY A 276 9.20 5.30 -35.59
N THR A 277 7.96 5.77 -35.48
CA THR A 277 7.50 6.64 -34.39
C THR A 277 6.43 5.93 -33.59
N VAL A 278 6.59 5.91 -32.26
CA VAL A 278 5.66 5.30 -31.31
C VAL A 278 5.23 6.35 -30.30
N VAL A 279 3.93 6.57 -30.21
CA VAL A 279 3.26 7.37 -29.18
C VAL A 279 2.67 6.40 -28.17
N GLU A 280 3.01 6.56 -26.90
CA GLU A 280 2.44 5.77 -25.80
C GLU A 280 1.84 6.71 -24.76
N TYR A 281 0.56 6.51 -24.46
CA TYR A 281 -0.14 7.23 -23.40
C TYR A 281 -0.86 6.24 -22.50
N GLY A 282 -0.95 6.53 -21.20
CA GLY A 282 -1.54 5.60 -20.25
C GLY A 282 -1.70 6.16 -18.85
N ALA A 283 -2.38 5.40 -18.01
CA ALA A 283 -2.56 5.72 -16.61
C ALA A 283 -2.22 4.51 -15.75
N GLU A 284 -1.57 4.78 -14.62
CA GLU A 284 -1.33 3.82 -13.53
C GLU A 284 -2.07 4.29 -12.29
N ARG A 285 -2.73 3.38 -11.58
CA ARG A 285 -3.42 3.67 -10.33
C ARG A 285 -3.15 2.58 -9.31
N LYS A 286 -2.90 2.98 -8.06
CA LYS A 286 -2.79 2.05 -6.95
C LYS A 286 -4.20 1.59 -6.57
N ILE A 287 -4.43 0.28 -6.61
CA ILE A 287 -5.74 -0.32 -6.25
C ILE A 287 -5.72 -0.83 -4.81
N SER A 288 -4.56 -1.29 -4.34
CA SER A 288 -4.38 -1.84 -3.00
C SER A 288 -3.02 -1.44 -2.43
N ARG A 289 -2.77 -1.71 -1.14
CA ARG A 289 -1.49 -1.44 -0.47
C ARG A 289 -0.30 -2.03 -1.21
N HIS A 290 -0.49 -3.19 -1.86
CA HIS A 290 0.55 -3.93 -2.58
C HIS A 290 0.28 -4.11 -4.07
N SER A 291 -0.77 -3.48 -4.64
CA SER A 291 -1.14 -3.68 -6.05
C SER A 291 -1.30 -2.36 -6.79
N VAL A 292 -0.57 -2.21 -7.89
CA VAL A 292 -0.68 -1.09 -8.84
C VAL A 292 -1.08 -1.63 -10.19
N LEU A 293 -2.19 -1.14 -10.73
CA LEU A 293 -2.67 -1.48 -12.06
C LEU A 293 -2.37 -0.31 -13.01
N GLY A 294 -1.93 -0.62 -14.21
CA GLY A 294 -1.71 0.35 -15.28
C GLY A 294 -2.25 -0.15 -16.60
N ALA A 295 -2.75 0.77 -17.41
CA ALA A 295 -3.11 0.55 -18.79
C ALA A 295 -2.46 1.65 -19.63
N ALA A 296 -1.76 1.26 -20.69
CA ALA A 296 -1.15 2.18 -21.63
C ALA A 296 -1.45 1.71 -23.06
N VAL A 297 -1.84 2.63 -23.92
CA VAL A 297 -2.02 2.39 -25.35
C VAL A 297 -0.77 2.88 -26.06
N SER A 298 -0.16 2.01 -26.85
CA SER A 298 0.95 2.36 -27.74
C SER A 298 0.46 2.31 -29.18
N VAL A 299 0.64 3.42 -29.89
CA VAL A 299 0.30 3.61 -31.29
C VAL A 299 1.57 3.97 -32.03
N GLY A 300 1.97 3.22 -33.05
CA GLY A 300 3.17 3.56 -33.80
C GLY A 300 3.27 2.90 -35.15
N VAL A 301 4.06 3.52 -36.04
CA VAL A 301 4.42 2.93 -37.34
C VAL A 301 5.84 2.38 -37.20
N PRO A 302 6.15 1.12 -37.55
CA PRO A 302 5.28 0.09 -38.15
C PRO A 302 4.59 -0.85 -37.13
N GLN A 303 4.68 -0.60 -35.82
CA GLN A 303 4.20 -1.53 -34.77
C GLN A 303 2.66 -1.53 -34.53
N GLY A 304 1.90 -0.80 -35.32
CA GLY A 304 0.44 -0.66 -35.21
C GLY A 304 -0.07 -0.16 -33.86
N VAL A 305 -1.20 -0.71 -33.41
CA VAL A 305 -1.87 -0.36 -32.15
C VAL A 305 -1.76 -1.52 -31.17
N SER A 306 -1.32 -1.24 -29.94
CA SER A 306 -1.25 -2.25 -28.88
C SER A 306 -1.66 -1.68 -27.53
N LEU A 307 -2.44 -2.45 -26.77
CA LEU A 307 -2.85 -2.16 -25.41
C LEU A 307 -1.95 -2.91 -24.43
N LYS A 308 -1.20 -2.19 -23.60
CA LYS A 308 -0.32 -2.73 -22.56
C LYS A 308 -1.01 -2.65 -21.20
N VAL A 309 -1.42 -3.78 -20.65
CA VAL A 309 -1.95 -3.86 -19.28
C VAL A 309 -0.84 -4.35 -18.34
N LYS A 310 -0.58 -3.60 -17.28
CA LYS A 310 0.48 -3.89 -16.30
C LYS A 310 -0.10 -3.99 -14.90
N LEU A 311 0.14 -5.10 -14.21
CA LEU A 311 -0.22 -5.28 -12.80
C LEU A 311 1.04 -5.56 -11.99
N ASN A 312 1.44 -4.61 -11.15
CA ASN A 312 2.50 -4.81 -10.18
C ASN A 312 1.88 -5.23 -8.85
N ARG A 313 2.10 -6.48 -8.44
CA ARG A 313 1.65 -7.01 -7.15
C ARG A 313 2.85 -7.41 -6.30
N ALA A 314 3.09 -6.68 -5.21
CA ALA A 314 4.25 -6.84 -4.34
C ALA A 314 5.57 -6.85 -5.15
N SER A 315 6.25 -7.99 -5.23
CA SER A 315 7.49 -8.17 -5.99
C SER A 315 7.32 -8.83 -7.36
N GLN A 316 6.07 -9.08 -7.78
CA GLN A 316 5.73 -9.69 -9.07
C GLN A 316 5.09 -8.66 -10.01
N THR A 317 5.55 -8.63 -11.26
CA THR A 317 5.01 -7.79 -12.33
C THR A 317 4.36 -8.67 -13.38
N TYR A 318 3.06 -8.50 -13.60
CA TYR A 318 2.32 -9.12 -14.69
C TYR A 318 2.16 -8.11 -15.82
N PHE A 319 2.53 -8.47 -17.04
CA PHE A 319 2.51 -7.59 -18.20
C PHE A 319 1.83 -8.26 -19.39
N PHE A 320 0.68 -7.74 -19.78
CA PHE A 320 -0.15 -8.28 -20.85
C PHE A 320 -0.21 -7.29 -22.01
N PRO A 321 0.75 -7.34 -22.96
CA PRO A 321 0.65 -6.59 -24.20
C PRO A 321 -0.33 -7.30 -25.14
N ILE A 322 -1.48 -6.67 -25.38
CA ILE A 322 -2.49 -7.09 -26.34
C ILE A 322 -2.20 -6.33 -27.63
N HIS A 323 -1.76 -7.03 -28.66
CA HIS A 323 -1.57 -6.49 -29.99
C HIS A 323 -2.93 -6.49 -30.70
N LEU A 324 -3.37 -5.33 -31.18
CA LEU A 324 -4.73 -5.15 -31.72
C LEU A 324 -4.73 -5.12 -33.24
N THR A 325 -3.81 -4.39 -33.85
CA THR A 325 -3.70 -4.24 -35.31
C THR A 325 -2.27 -3.87 -35.68
N ASP A 326 -1.79 -4.30 -36.84
CA ASP A 326 -0.52 -3.83 -37.43
C ASP A 326 -0.69 -2.49 -38.16
N GLN A 327 -1.91 -2.20 -38.63
CA GLN A 327 -2.26 -0.93 -39.28
C GLN A 327 -2.75 0.12 -38.27
N LEU A 328 -2.57 1.41 -38.62
CA LEU A 328 -3.10 2.52 -37.84
C LEU A 328 -4.61 2.70 -38.09
N LEU A 329 -5.42 1.86 -37.45
CA LEU A 329 -6.88 1.96 -37.51
C LEU A 329 -7.42 2.84 -36.36
N PRO A 330 -8.12 3.96 -36.65
CA PRO A 330 -8.70 4.82 -35.62
C PRO A 330 -9.69 4.09 -34.70
N SER A 331 -10.41 3.11 -35.24
CA SER A 331 -11.31 2.22 -34.49
C SER A 331 -10.55 1.46 -33.40
N ALA A 332 -9.41 0.85 -33.73
CA ALA A 332 -8.56 0.14 -32.77
C ALA A 332 -8.05 1.05 -31.65
N VAL A 333 -7.68 2.30 -31.96
CA VAL A 333 -7.29 3.31 -30.96
C VAL A 333 -8.45 3.66 -30.02
N PHE A 334 -9.67 3.79 -30.57
CA PHE A 334 -10.87 4.07 -29.78
C PHE A 334 -11.19 2.92 -28.82
N TYR A 335 -11.14 1.66 -29.27
CA TYR A 335 -11.38 0.51 -28.39
C TYR A 335 -10.25 0.29 -27.38
N ALA A 336 -8.99 0.55 -27.76
CA ALA A 336 -7.85 0.49 -26.86
C ALA A 336 -7.91 1.52 -25.73
N THR A 337 -8.56 2.67 -25.94
CA THR A 337 -8.74 3.73 -24.94
C THR A 337 -9.97 3.52 -24.09
N VAL A 338 -11.12 3.37 -24.73
CA VAL A 338 -12.42 3.32 -24.06
C VAL A 338 -12.62 1.97 -23.37
N GLY A 339 -12.17 0.87 -23.98
CA GLY A 339 -12.33 -0.49 -23.44
C GLY A 339 -11.79 -0.63 -22.01
N PRO A 340 -10.49 -0.36 -21.76
CA PRO A 340 -9.91 -0.46 -20.41
C PRO A 340 -10.58 0.46 -19.38
N LEU A 341 -11.04 1.65 -19.79
CA LEU A 341 -11.73 2.58 -18.90
C LEU A 341 -13.12 2.07 -18.49
N VAL A 342 -13.90 1.56 -19.45
CA VAL A 342 -15.22 0.97 -19.17
C VAL A 342 -15.08 -0.28 -18.31
N VAL A 343 -14.15 -1.17 -18.64
CA VAL A 343 -13.86 -2.39 -17.87
C VAL A 343 -13.43 -2.03 -16.44
N TYR A 344 -12.55 -1.02 -16.28
CA TYR A 344 -12.14 -0.55 -14.96
C TYR A 344 -13.32 -0.01 -14.15
N PHE A 345 -14.18 0.83 -14.75
CA PHE A 345 -15.33 1.40 -14.06
C PHE A 345 -16.35 0.33 -13.67
N ALA A 346 -16.64 -0.61 -14.56
CA ALA A 346 -17.52 -1.75 -14.31
C ALA A 346 -16.97 -2.63 -13.18
N MET A 347 -15.68 -3.03 -13.24
CA MET A 347 -15.03 -3.82 -12.20
C MET A 347 -15.02 -3.09 -10.85
N HIS A 348 -14.76 -1.78 -10.85
CA HIS A 348 -14.74 -0.97 -9.64
C HIS A 348 -16.12 -0.89 -8.97
N ARG A 349 -17.19 -0.68 -9.76
CA ARG A 349 -18.57 -0.61 -9.25
C ARG A 349 -19.14 -1.98 -8.85
N LEU A 350 -18.93 -3.00 -9.67
CA LEU A 350 -19.61 -4.30 -9.55
C LEU A 350 -18.87 -5.32 -8.68
N ILE A 351 -17.54 -5.24 -8.59
CA ILE A 351 -16.74 -6.24 -7.87
C ILE A 351 -16.02 -5.60 -6.68
N ILE A 352 -15.25 -4.53 -6.91
CA ILE A 352 -14.37 -3.97 -5.88
C ILE A 352 -15.17 -3.33 -4.74
N LYS A 353 -16.12 -2.43 -5.05
CA LYS A 353 -16.95 -1.79 -4.02
C LYS A 353 -17.75 -2.77 -3.16
N PRO A 354 -18.50 -3.75 -3.71
CA PRO A 354 -19.23 -4.69 -2.87
C PRO A 354 -18.29 -5.60 -2.07
N TYR A 355 -17.17 -6.03 -2.64
CA TYR A 355 -16.19 -6.84 -1.91
C TYR A 355 -15.58 -6.10 -0.71
N LEU A 356 -15.19 -4.83 -0.89
CA LEU A 356 -14.64 -4.01 0.19
C LEU A 356 -15.67 -3.73 1.28
N ARG A 357 -16.95 -3.54 0.91
CA ARG A 357 -18.05 -3.39 1.88
C ARG A 357 -18.25 -4.67 2.68
N ALA A 358 -18.33 -5.82 2.00
CA ALA A 358 -18.46 -7.12 2.65
C ALA A 358 -17.27 -7.45 3.57
N GLN A 359 -16.04 -7.06 3.21
CA GLN A 359 -14.89 -7.20 4.10
C GLN A 359 -15.00 -6.33 5.35
N LYS A 360 -15.40 -5.05 5.19
CA LYS A 360 -15.61 -4.15 6.33
C LYS A 360 -16.69 -4.68 7.27
N GLU A 361 -17.77 -5.22 6.72
CA GLU A 361 -18.84 -5.85 7.49
C GLU A 361 -18.34 -7.07 8.26
N LYS A 362 -17.57 -7.97 7.63
CA LYS A 362 -16.96 -9.13 8.31
C LYS A 362 -15.99 -8.75 9.42
N GLU A 363 -15.19 -7.70 9.21
CA GLU A 363 -14.27 -7.21 10.24
C GLU A 363 -15.03 -6.61 11.42
N LEU A 364 -16.11 -5.86 11.15
CA LEU A 364 -17.00 -5.34 12.18
C LEU A 364 -17.72 -6.48 12.94
N GLU A 365 -18.14 -7.54 12.26
CA GLU A 365 -18.73 -8.73 12.88
C GLU A 365 -17.75 -9.44 13.82
N LYS A 366 -16.50 -9.67 13.38
CA LYS A 366 -15.46 -10.24 14.24
C LYS A 366 -15.17 -9.38 15.46
N GLN A 367 -15.12 -8.06 15.29
CA GLN A 367 -14.96 -7.14 16.41
C GLN A 367 -16.14 -7.28 17.39
N ARG A 368 -17.38 -7.33 16.88
CA ARG A 368 -18.57 -7.54 17.70
C ARG A 368 -18.54 -8.85 18.48
N GLU A 369 -18.14 -9.96 17.85
CA GLU A 369 -18.00 -11.26 18.53
C GLU A 369 -16.97 -11.19 19.65
N SER A 370 -15.80 -10.59 19.38
CA SER A 370 -14.74 -10.47 20.37
C SER A 370 -15.09 -9.57 21.55
N THR A 371 -15.93 -8.55 21.35
CA THR A 371 -16.28 -7.57 22.39
C THR A 371 -17.63 -7.85 23.05
N ALA A 372 -18.37 -8.89 22.63
CA ALA A 372 -19.70 -9.20 23.16
C ALA A 372 -19.68 -9.50 24.67
N THR A 373 -18.67 -10.22 25.15
CA THR A 373 -18.50 -10.53 26.59
C THR A 373 -18.23 -9.28 27.41
N ASP A 374 -17.38 -8.40 26.89
CA ASP A 374 -16.99 -7.16 27.57
C ASP A 374 -18.16 -6.17 27.63
N ILE A 375 -18.99 -6.11 26.58
CA ILE A 375 -20.21 -5.29 26.56
C ILE A 375 -21.19 -5.78 27.64
N LEU A 376 -21.33 -7.10 27.82
CA LEU A 376 -22.24 -7.64 28.83
C LEU A 376 -21.79 -7.30 30.24
N GLN A 377 -20.48 -7.39 30.53
CA GLN A 377 -19.92 -6.99 31.82
C GLN A 377 -20.11 -5.50 32.09
N LYS A 378 -19.73 -4.65 31.13
CA LYS A 378 -19.91 -3.19 31.26
C LYS A 378 -21.36 -2.76 31.37
N LYS A 379 -22.28 -3.49 30.72
CA LYS A 379 -23.72 -3.27 30.87
C LYS A 379 -24.17 -3.51 32.30
N GLN A 380 -23.73 -4.61 32.93
CA GLN A 380 -24.07 -4.90 34.32
C GLN A 380 -23.48 -3.86 35.28
N GLU A 381 -22.23 -3.43 35.05
CA GLU A 381 -21.59 -2.36 35.82
C GLU A 381 -22.35 -1.01 35.69
N ALA A 382 -22.75 -0.67 34.46
CA ALA A 382 -23.52 0.55 34.20
C ALA A 382 -24.90 0.50 34.88
N GLU A 383 -25.63 -0.62 34.78
CA GLU A 383 -26.93 -0.80 35.44
C GLU A 383 -26.81 -0.70 36.97
N ALA A 384 -25.76 -1.27 37.56
CA ALA A 384 -25.48 -1.15 38.99
C ALA A 384 -25.19 0.31 39.39
N ALA A 385 -24.37 1.02 38.60
CA ALA A 385 -24.09 2.44 38.82
C ALA A 385 -25.35 3.30 38.72
N VAL A 386 -26.21 3.05 37.72
CA VAL A 386 -27.49 3.76 37.54
C VAL A 386 -28.39 3.56 38.75
N ARG A 387 -28.50 2.34 39.30
CA ARG A 387 -29.28 2.07 40.51
C ARG A 387 -28.79 2.86 41.71
N LEU A 388 -27.47 2.94 41.91
CA LEU A 388 -26.88 3.71 43.02
C LEU A 388 -27.10 5.22 42.88
N MET A 389 -27.25 5.73 41.66
CA MET A 389 -27.46 7.16 41.40
C MET A 389 -28.93 7.61 41.52
N GLN A 390 -29.90 6.71 41.60
CA GLN A 390 -31.33 7.10 41.59
C GLN A 390 -31.68 8.02 42.76
N GLU A 391 -31.16 7.74 43.95
CA GLU A 391 -31.43 8.56 45.14
C GLU A 391 -30.82 9.96 45.03
N SER A 392 -29.60 10.08 44.52
CA SER A 392 -28.95 11.37 44.33
C SER A 392 -29.63 12.18 43.22
N VAL A 393 -30.02 11.52 42.12
CA VAL A 393 -30.73 12.16 41.01
C VAL A 393 -32.08 12.71 41.45
N ARG A 394 -32.85 11.98 42.27
CA ARG A 394 -34.12 12.47 42.81
C ARG A 394 -33.94 13.78 43.59
N ARG A 395 -32.93 13.86 44.46
CA ARG A 395 -32.61 15.09 45.21
C ARG A 395 -32.20 16.24 44.30
N ILE A 396 -31.43 15.96 43.24
CA ILE A 396 -31.02 16.97 42.25
C ILE A 396 -32.24 17.49 41.49
N ILE A 397 -33.16 16.61 41.07
CA ILE A 397 -34.39 17.00 40.37
C ILE A 397 -35.24 17.92 41.25
N GLU A 398 -35.51 17.54 42.51
CA GLU A 398 -36.29 18.36 43.45
C GLU A 398 -35.64 19.75 43.67
N ALA A 399 -34.30 19.80 43.79
CA ALA A 399 -33.56 21.05 43.94
C ALA A 399 -33.59 21.93 42.68
N GLU A 400 -33.41 21.35 41.49
CA GLU A 400 -33.44 22.08 40.22
C GLU A 400 -34.86 22.51 39.84
N GLU A 401 -35.88 21.73 40.17
CA GLU A 401 -37.30 22.06 39.94
C GLU A 401 -37.71 23.30 40.74
N SER A 402 -37.31 23.38 42.02
CA SER A 402 -37.58 24.56 42.88
C SER A 402 -36.97 25.86 42.33
N ARG A 403 -35.92 25.77 41.51
CA ARG A 403 -35.17 26.90 40.94
C ARG A 403 -35.45 27.10 39.45
N MET A 404 -36.38 26.34 38.87
CA MET A 404 -36.64 26.29 37.42
C MET A 404 -35.34 26.11 36.60
N GLY A 405 -34.47 25.23 37.09
CA GLY A 405 -33.15 24.98 36.55
C GLY A 405 -33.13 23.95 35.42
N LEU A 406 -32.05 23.17 35.31
CA LEU A 406 -31.84 22.22 34.20
C LEU A 406 -32.34 20.82 34.57
N ILE A 407 -33.35 20.32 33.84
CA ILE A 407 -33.91 18.98 34.02
C ILE A 407 -33.79 18.22 32.71
N ILE A 408 -33.13 17.06 32.72
CA ILE A 408 -32.99 16.19 31.56
C ILE A 408 -34.19 15.25 31.52
N LEU A 409 -34.99 15.33 30.46
CA LEU A 409 -36.18 14.51 30.26
C LEU A 409 -35.78 13.16 29.69
N ASN A 410 -35.20 13.17 28.49
CA ASN A 410 -34.82 11.95 27.77
C ASN A 410 -33.39 12.10 27.25
N ALA A 411 -32.57 11.09 27.44
CA ALA A 411 -31.22 11.06 26.90
C ALA A 411 -30.86 9.67 26.40
N TRP A 412 -30.35 9.62 25.18
CA TRP A 412 -30.16 8.39 24.44
C TRP A 412 -28.74 8.38 23.87
N TYR A 413 -27.99 7.31 24.10
CA TYR A 413 -26.63 7.16 23.59
C TYR A 413 -26.51 5.91 22.73
N GLY A 414 -25.92 6.05 21.53
CA GLY A 414 -25.70 4.93 20.62
C GLY A 414 -25.81 5.34 19.15
N LYS A 415 -26.08 4.34 18.30
CA LYS A 415 -26.21 4.55 16.86
C LYS A 415 -27.68 4.81 16.52
N PHE A 416 -27.96 6.04 16.09
CA PHE A 416 -29.28 6.41 15.58
C PHE A 416 -29.36 6.09 14.10
N VAL A 417 -30.41 5.38 13.72
CA VAL A 417 -30.71 5.10 12.31
C VAL A 417 -31.25 6.39 11.70
N ASN A 418 -30.53 6.93 10.73
CA ASN A 418 -31.04 8.03 9.91
C ASN A 418 -32.08 7.44 8.94
N ASP A 419 -33.17 8.16 8.64
CA ASP A 419 -34.31 7.69 7.82
C ASP A 419 -33.91 7.23 6.40
N LYS A 420 -32.67 7.52 5.98
CA LYS A 420 -32.06 7.10 4.71
C LYS A 420 -31.36 5.73 4.76
N SER A 421 -31.25 5.09 5.93
CA SER A 421 -30.59 3.81 6.13
C SER A 421 -31.60 2.66 6.18
N ARG A 422 -31.32 1.59 5.45
CA ARG A 422 -32.23 0.47 5.13
C ARG A 422 -32.96 -0.11 6.36
N LYS A 423 -34.20 -0.55 6.12
CA LYS A 423 -35.21 -1.21 6.98
C LYS A 423 -34.79 -2.35 7.96
N ASN A 424 -33.50 -2.67 8.12
CA ASN A 424 -33.05 -3.81 8.96
C ASN A 424 -31.97 -3.47 10.01
N GLU A 425 -31.59 -2.21 10.20
CA GLU A 425 -30.71 -1.85 11.33
C GLU A 425 -31.51 -1.79 12.64
N LYS A 426 -31.23 -2.73 13.56
CA LYS A 426 -31.72 -2.65 14.94
C LYS A 426 -31.13 -1.40 15.58
N VAL A 427 -31.99 -0.49 16.05
CA VAL A 427 -31.60 0.68 16.85
C VAL A 427 -30.92 0.17 18.12
N LYS A 428 -29.60 0.41 18.23
CA LYS A 428 -28.78 0.03 19.39
C LYS A 428 -28.49 1.27 20.21
N VAL A 429 -29.40 1.56 21.12
CA VAL A 429 -29.39 2.80 21.91
C VAL A 429 -29.61 2.43 23.38
N ILE A 430 -28.89 3.12 24.25
CA ILE A 430 -29.02 3.02 25.71
C ILE A 430 -29.70 4.29 26.24
N ASP A 431 -30.52 4.12 27.26
CA ASP A 431 -31.07 5.23 28.03
C ASP A 431 -30.03 5.69 29.05
N VAL A 432 -29.64 6.96 28.96
CA VAL A 432 -28.61 7.60 29.80
C VAL A 432 -29.16 8.82 30.55
N THR A 433 -30.49 8.93 30.67
CA THR A 433 -31.18 9.99 31.42
C THR A 433 -30.65 10.17 32.84
N VAL A 434 -30.69 9.11 33.63
CA VAL A 434 -30.29 9.10 35.04
C VAL A 434 -28.82 9.50 35.23
N PRO A 435 -27.83 8.84 34.57
CA PRO A 435 -26.44 9.21 34.76
C PRO A 435 -26.12 10.62 34.25
N LEU A 436 -26.79 11.12 33.22
CA LEU A 436 -26.64 12.52 32.78
C LEU A 436 -27.21 13.52 33.79
N GLN A 437 -28.38 13.23 34.37
CA GLN A 437 -28.99 14.11 35.37
C GLN A 437 -28.11 14.22 36.62
N CYS A 438 -27.42 13.14 36.99
CA CYS A 438 -26.49 13.11 38.12
C CYS A 438 -25.28 14.06 37.94
N LEU A 439 -24.91 14.37 36.68
CA LEU A 439 -23.79 15.26 36.35
C LEU A 439 -24.18 16.74 36.34
N VAL A 440 -25.46 17.07 36.49
CA VAL A 440 -25.96 18.45 36.52
C VAL A 440 -25.56 19.12 37.85
N LYS A 441 -24.94 20.30 37.76
CA LYS A 441 -24.59 21.14 38.91
C LYS A 441 -24.89 22.59 38.58
N ASP A 442 -25.55 23.30 39.50
CA ASP A 442 -25.90 24.72 39.36
C ASP A 442 -26.62 25.03 38.04
N SER A 443 -27.64 24.23 37.70
CA SER A 443 -28.42 24.31 36.46
C SER A 443 -27.62 24.27 35.16
N LYS A 444 -26.42 23.65 35.18
CA LYS A 444 -25.54 23.47 34.01
C LYS A 444 -25.02 22.04 33.92
N LEU A 445 -24.80 21.59 32.70
CA LEU A 445 -24.13 20.32 32.38
C LEU A 445 -22.96 20.59 31.45
N ILE A 446 -21.77 20.13 31.83
CA ILE A 446 -20.53 20.28 31.06
C ILE A 446 -19.89 18.89 30.91
N LEU A 447 -19.93 18.36 29.69
CA LEU A 447 -19.17 17.17 29.29
C LEU A 447 -17.88 17.60 28.59
N THR A 448 -16.78 16.95 28.96
CA THR A 448 -15.45 17.15 28.35
C THR A 448 -15.32 16.40 27.02
N GLU A 449 -14.27 16.69 26.25
CA GLU A 449 -13.94 16.02 24.97
C GLU A 449 -13.36 14.61 25.18
N ALA A 450 -13.96 13.83 26.07
CA ALA A 450 -13.65 12.43 26.30
C ALA A 450 -14.78 11.55 25.74
N SER A 451 -14.49 10.28 25.44
CA SER A 451 -15.55 9.35 25.01
C SER A 451 -16.61 9.25 26.11
N LYS A 452 -17.87 9.50 25.73
CA LYS A 452 -19.03 9.46 26.64
C LYS A 452 -19.29 8.04 27.14
N SER A 453 -18.79 7.02 26.44
CA SER A 453 -18.80 5.62 26.90
C SER A 453 -18.00 5.35 28.18
N GLY A 454 -17.08 6.26 28.57
CA GLY A 454 -16.29 6.13 29.79
C GLY A 454 -16.93 6.76 31.03
N LEU A 455 -18.10 7.38 30.90
CA LEU A 455 -18.82 7.99 32.02
C LEU A 455 -19.47 6.92 32.90
N PRO A 456 -19.60 7.14 34.21
CA PRO A 456 -20.26 6.18 35.09
C PRO A 456 -21.74 6.07 34.72
N GLY A 457 -22.23 4.83 34.57
CA GLY A 457 -23.58 4.55 34.06
C GLY A 457 -23.69 4.54 32.54
N PHE A 458 -22.61 4.82 31.81
CA PHE A 458 -22.53 4.65 30.36
C PHE A 458 -21.81 3.36 30.00
N TYR A 459 -22.18 2.80 28.85
CA TYR A 459 -21.39 1.77 28.16
C TYR A 459 -21.54 1.95 26.65
N ASP A 460 -20.73 1.25 25.87
CA ASP A 460 -20.79 1.33 24.41
C ASP A 460 -21.67 0.20 23.83
N PRO A 461 -22.87 0.50 23.27
CA PRO A 461 -23.73 -0.51 22.65
C PRO A 461 -23.32 -0.88 21.21
N CYS A 462 -22.42 -0.12 20.57
CA CYS A 462 -22.05 -0.28 19.15
C CYS A 462 -20.56 0.05 18.92
N VAL A 463 -19.71 -0.83 19.46
CA VAL A 463 -18.24 -0.75 19.32
C VAL A 463 -17.83 -0.76 17.85
N GLY A 464 -16.98 0.20 17.48
CA GLY A 464 -16.47 0.36 16.11
C GLY A 464 -17.40 1.11 15.15
N GLU A 465 -18.59 1.52 15.61
CA GLU A 465 -19.51 2.35 14.82
C GLU A 465 -19.57 3.79 15.35
N GLU A 466 -20.07 4.70 14.52
CA GLU A 466 -20.31 6.09 14.92
C GLU A 466 -21.47 6.16 15.90
N LYS A 467 -21.23 6.86 17.02
CA LYS A 467 -22.12 6.96 18.18
C LYS A 467 -22.42 8.41 18.47
N ASN A 468 -23.68 8.69 18.73
CA ASN A 468 -24.15 10.03 19.09
C ASN A 468 -24.87 9.98 20.44
N LEU A 469 -24.92 11.12 21.10
CA LEU A 469 -25.73 11.38 22.28
C LEU A 469 -26.86 12.34 21.90
N LYS A 470 -28.10 11.91 22.04
CA LYS A 470 -29.31 12.75 21.93
C LYS A 470 -29.76 13.13 23.31
N VAL A 471 -29.94 14.42 23.58
CA VAL A 471 -30.45 14.91 24.88
C VAL A 471 -31.65 15.82 24.64
N LEU A 472 -32.74 15.53 25.35
CA LEU A 472 -33.93 16.34 25.49
C LEU A 472 -33.98 16.83 26.94
N TYR A 473 -34.01 18.13 27.12
CA TYR A 473 -33.97 18.75 28.44
C TYR A 473 -34.89 19.97 28.51
N GLN A 474 -35.30 20.31 29.72
CA GLN A 474 -36.08 21.49 30.04
C GLN A 474 -35.21 22.45 30.86
N PHE A 475 -35.27 23.73 30.51
CA PHE A 475 -34.60 24.79 31.27
C PHE A 475 -35.52 26.00 31.35
N ARG A 476 -35.80 26.49 32.56
CA ARG A 476 -36.75 27.59 32.81
C ARG A 476 -38.12 27.38 32.14
N GLY A 477 -38.64 26.16 32.20
CA GLY A 477 -39.92 25.80 31.60
C GLY A 477 -39.90 25.51 30.09
N VAL A 478 -38.81 25.80 29.37
CA VAL A 478 -38.73 25.65 27.90
C VAL A 478 -37.98 24.38 27.49
N LEU A 479 -38.50 23.65 26.51
CA LEU A 479 -37.91 22.43 25.95
C LEU A 479 -36.76 22.72 24.99
N HIS A 480 -35.72 21.88 25.08
CA HIS A 480 -34.54 21.97 24.24
C HIS A 480 -34.08 20.57 23.79
N GLN A 481 -33.55 20.45 22.58
CA GLN A 481 -32.98 19.22 22.01
C GLN A 481 -31.57 19.47 21.46
N VAL A 482 -30.66 18.52 21.70
CA VAL A 482 -29.31 18.54 21.11
C VAL A 482 -28.84 17.14 20.74
N MET A 483 -28.09 17.06 19.64
CA MET A 483 -27.35 15.89 19.21
C MET A 483 -25.86 16.22 19.29
N ALA A 484 -25.06 15.36 19.91
CA ALA A 484 -23.61 15.54 20.01
C ALA A 484 -22.86 14.25 19.65
N LEU A 485 -21.70 14.36 19.01
CA LEU A 485 -20.83 13.21 18.69
C LEU A 485 -20.18 12.63 19.97
N ASP A 486 -19.72 11.37 19.97
CA ASP A 486 -19.12 10.72 21.15
C ASP A 486 -18.01 11.54 21.82
N SER A 487 -17.06 12.08 21.03
CA SER A 487 -15.90 12.83 21.55
C SER A 487 -16.12 14.36 21.64
N GLU A 488 -17.29 14.85 21.26
CA GLU A 488 -17.58 16.29 21.24
C GLU A 488 -18.01 16.79 22.62
N ALA A 489 -17.38 17.87 23.10
CA ALA A 489 -17.75 18.53 24.34
C ALA A 489 -19.17 19.11 24.27
N LEU A 490 -19.97 18.81 25.28
CA LEU A 490 -21.36 19.25 25.37
C LEU A 490 -21.53 20.19 26.55
N ARG A 491 -21.95 21.43 26.28
CA ARG A 491 -22.30 22.44 27.29
C ARG A 491 -23.76 22.82 27.14
N ILE A 492 -24.55 22.56 28.18
CA ILE A 492 -25.99 22.79 28.24
C ILE A 492 -26.29 23.58 29.53
N PRO A 493 -27.22 24.55 29.53
CA PRO A 493 -28.16 24.93 28.46
C PRO A 493 -27.59 25.93 27.43
N LYS A 494 -28.09 25.87 26.18
CA LYS A 494 -27.83 26.86 25.11
C LYS A 494 -29.13 27.25 24.42
N GLN A 495 -29.28 28.54 24.07
CA GLN A 495 -30.47 29.03 23.35
C GLN A 495 -30.66 28.38 21.97
N SER A 496 -29.57 28.02 21.29
CA SER A 496 -29.61 27.37 19.98
C SER A 496 -30.26 25.98 19.98
N HIS A 497 -30.48 25.39 21.16
CA HIS A 497 -31.09 24.07 21.30
C HIS A 497 -32.60 24.14 21.56
N ARG A 498 -33.18 25.34 21.67
CA ARG A 498 -34.60 25.52 21.98
C ARG A 498 -35.45 24.86 20.89
N ILE A 499 -36.46 24.12 21.32
CA ILE A 499 -37.51 23.59 20.44
C ILE A 499 -38.65 24.60 20.50
N ASP A 500 -39.01 25.18 19.36
CA ASP A 500 -40.23 25.98 19.29
C ASP A 500 -41.43 25.03 19.26
N THR A 501 -42.25 25.11 20.29
CA THR A 501 -43.48 24.33 20.45
C THR A 501 -44.68 24.93 19.72
N ASP A 502 -44.49 25.99 18.93
CA ASP A 502 -45.54 26.61 18.14
C ASP A 502 -45.63 25.93 16.76
N GLY A 503 -46.46 24.89 16.72
CA GLY A 503 -46.86 24.15 15.52
C GLY A 503 -48.17 23.41 15.77
#